data_AF-A0A1Q7LRW0-F1
#
_entry.id   AF-A0A1Q7LRW0-F1
#
_cell.length_a   1.000
_cell.length_b   1.000
_cell.length_c   1.000
_cell.angle_alpha   90.00
_cell.angle_beta   90.00
_cell.angle_gamma   90.00
#
_symmetry.space_group_name_H-M   'P 1'
#
loop_
_entity.id
_entity.type
_entity.pdbx_description
1 polymer ?
#
loop_
_entity_poly.entity_id
_entity_poly.type
_entity_poly.pdbx_seq_one_letter_code
_entity_poly.pdbx_strand_id
1 'polypeptide(L)'
;MSEEFEERFIKPIINASYPGTLAGLGLAALSVTGARSLILTLSLASGALLFLLSAFFLFFYTVYPTRRRYWTGSALSFLMGLVASIVSVIILVIVSF
;
A
#
# COMPACT_ATOMS: atom_id res chain seq x y z
N MET A 1 -26.79 12.74 12.39
CA MET A 1 -25.96 13.85 11.86
C MET A 1 -24.47 13.60 12.10
N SER A 2 -24.05 13.14 13.29
CA SER A 2 -22.67 12.67 13.53
C SER A 2 -22.30 11.42 12.72
N GLU A 3 -23.18 10.41 12.69
CA GLU A 3 -22.88 9.13 12.03
C GLU A 3 -22.74 9.25 10.50
N GLU A 4 -23.68 9.89 9.80
CA GLU A 4 -23.56 10.13 8.34
C GLU A 4 -22.30 10.94 7.97
N PHE A 5 -21.91 11.89 8.81
CA PHE A 5 -20.69 12.68 8.60
C PHE A 5 -19.44 11.80 8.76
N GLU A 6 -19.38 11.01 9.82
CA GLU A 6 -18.28 10.08 10.10
C GLU A 6 -18.17 8.99 9.01
N GLU A 7 -19.29 8.42 8.58
CA GLU A 7 -19.32 7.44 7.50
C GLU A 7 -18.83 8.00 6.17
N ARG A 8 -19.19 9.25 5.86
CA ARG A 8 -18.91 9.84 4.55
C ARG A 8 -17.51 10.44 4.44
N PHE A 9 -16.95 10.96 5.53
CA PHE A 9 -15.68 11.68 5.50
C PHE A 9 -14.56 11.00 6.27
N ILE A 10 -14.84 10.35 7.40
CA ILE A 10 -13.81 9.73 8.24
C ILE A 10 -13.47 8.32 7.77
N LYS A 11 -14.47 7.48 7.46
CA LYS A 11 -14.24 6.10 6.98
C LYS A 11 -13.33 6.00 5.75
N PRO A 12 -13.45 6.84 4.70
CA PRO A 12 -12.53 6.80 3.56
C PRO A 12 -11.07 7.03 3.97
N ILE A 13 -10.83 7.94 4.90
CA ILE A 13 -9.50 8.28 5.40
C ILE A 13 -8.94 7.10 6.19
N ILE A 14 -9.72 6.54 7.12
CA ILE A 14 -9.31 5.37 7.91
C ILE A 14 -8.97 4.19 7.00
N ASN A 15 -9.86 3.87 6.05
CA ASN A 15 -9.66 2.76 5.14
C ASN A 15 -8.39 2.94 4.29
N ALA A 16 -8.18 4.12 3.71
CA ALA A 16 -6.99 4.41 2.92
C ALA A 16 -5.70 4.43 3.75
N SER A 17 -5.80 4.75 5.04
CA SER A 17 -4.64 4.79 5.94
C SER A 17 -3.98 3.42 6.09
N TYR A 18 -4.72 2.31 6.07
CA TYR A 18 -4.11 0.97 6.20
C TYR A 18 -3.08 0.65 5.11
N PRO A 19 -3.43 0.62 3.80
CA PRO A 19 -2.43 0.45 2.74
C PRO A 19 -1.46 1.64 2.68
N GLY A 20 -1.89 2.86 3.03
CA GLY A 20 -1.00 4.02 3.13
C GLY A 20 0.16 3.82 4.13
N THR A 21 -0.13 3.23 5.30
CA THR A 21 0.89 2.88 6.29
C THR A 21 1.84 1.82 5.76
N LEU A 22 1.36 0.79 5.05
CA LEU A 22 2.23 -0.21 4.43
C LEU A 22 3.18 0.40 3.40
N ALA A 23 2.70 1.37 2.60
CA ALA A 23 3.56 2.11 1.68
C ALA A 23 4.66 2.88 2.43
N GLY A 24 4.29 3.59 3.51
CA GLY A 24 5.23 4.32 4.36
C GLY A 24 6.28 3.40 5.00
N LEU A 25 5.86 2.24 5.51
CA LEU A 25 6.77 1.23 6.07
C LEU A 25 7.75 0.67 5.02
N GLY A 26 7.29 0.44 3.78
CA GLY A 26 8.16 0.03 2.68
C GLY A 26 9.26 1.06 2.37
N LEU A 27 8.92 2.34 2.34
CA LEU A 27 9.89 3.42 2.15
C LEU A 27 10.82 3.61 3.36
N ALA A 28 10.31 3.41 4.57
CA ALA A 28 11.13 3.42 5.79
C ALA A 28 12.16 2.28 5.77
N ALA A 29 11.73 1.07 5.40
CA ALA A 29 12.63 -0.07 5.22
C ALA A 29 13.69 0.21 4.14
N LEU A 30 13.32 0.86 3.05
CA LEU A 30 14.27 1.29 2.02
C LEU A 30 15.31 2.28 2.56
N SER A 31 14.87 3.24 3.36
CA SER A 31 15.74 4.26 3.98
C SER A 31 16.71 3.64 4.99
N VAL A 32 16.24 2.67 5.79
CA VAL A 32 17.05 1.96 6.80
C VAL A 32 18.05 1.00 6.16
N THR A 33 17.65 0.29 5.11
CA THR A 33 18.52 -0.69 4.43
C THR A 33 19.57 -0.04 3.56
N GLY A 34 19.38 1.22 3.13
CA GLY A 34 20.41 2.04 2.49
C GLY A 34 20.82 1.56 1.09
N ALA A 35 19.85 1.29 0.22
CA ALA A 35 20.04 0.94 -1.20
C ALA A 35 21.13 -0.13 -1.49
N ARG A 36 21.37 -1.06 -0.55
CA ARG A 36 22.41 -2.11 -0.63
C ARG A 36 22.32 -2.98 -1.89
N SER A 37 21.11 -3.15 -2.41
CA SER A 37 20.85 -3.89 -3.64
C SER A 37 19.83 -3.14 -4.49
N LEU A 38 20.12 -3.01 -5.78
CA LEU A 38 19.20 -2.42 -6.75
C LEU A 38 17.89 -3.22 -6.81
N ILE A 39 17.98 -4.56 -6.74
CA ILE A 39 16.82 -5.45 -6.81
C ILE A 39 15.94 -5.25 -5.56
N LEU A 40 16.54 -5.18 -4.37
CA LEU A 40 15.82 -4.89 -3.13
C LEU A 40 15.15 -3.51 -3.18
N THR A 41 15.87 -2.50 -3.70
CA THR A 41 15.38 -1.13 -3.84
C THR A 41 14.15 -1.06 -4.74
N LEU A 42 14.23 -1.70 -5.92
CA LEU A 42 13.12 -1.74 -6.86
C LEU A 42 11.93 -2.51 -6.31
N SER A 43 12.18 -3.62 -5.60
CA SER A 43 11.13 -4.43 -4.97
C SER A 43 10.40 -3.67 -3.86
N LEU A 44 11.12 -3.00 -2.97
CA LEU A 44 10.53 -2.18 -1.90
C LEU A 44 9.80 -0.94 -2.46
N ALA A 45 10.40 -0.24 -3.42
CA ALA A 45 9.79 0.94 -4.03
C ALA A 45 8.52 0.60 -4.82
N SER A 46 8.55 -0.48 -5.61
CA SER A 46 7.37 -0.95 -6.34
C SER A 46 6.25 -1.41 -5.40
N GLY A 47 6.59 -2.15 -4.33
CA GLY A 47 5.63 -2.53 -3.30
C GLY A 47 4.98 -1.33 -2.62
N ALA A 48 5.79 -0.32 -2.25
CA ALA A 48 5.28 0.91 -1.65
C ALA A 48 4.35 1.68 -2.60
N LEU A 49 4.71 1.78 -3.88
CA LEU A 49 3.87 2.42 -4.90
C LEU A 49 2.53 1.69 -5.06
N LEU A 50 2.53 0.36 -5.09
CA LEU A 50 1.32 -0.46 -5.23
C LEU A 50 0.40 -0.32 -4.02
N PHE A 51 0.95 -0.28 -2.81
CA PHE A 51 0.15 0.01 -1.63
C PHE A 51 -0.42 1.43 -1.63
N LEU A 52 0.35 2.41 -2.08
CA LEU A 52 -0.15 3.79 -2.23
C LEU A 52 -1.30 3.86 -3.25
N LEU A 53 -1.17 3.19 -4.40
CA LEU A 53 -2.24 3.08 -5.40
C LEU A 53 -3.48 2.39 -4.81
N SER A 54 -3.29 1.34 -4.00
CA SER A 54 -4.39 0.69 -3.29
C SER A 54 -5.10 1.64 -2.32
N ALA A 55 -4.35 2.47 -1.58
CA ALA A 55 -4.88 3.49 -0.69
C ALA A 55 -5.74 4.51 -1.44
N PHE A 56 -5.26 5.02 -2.57
CA PHE A 56 -6.03 5.93 -3.42
C PHE A 56 -7.32 5.28 -3.93
N PHE A 57 -7.25 4.06 -4.45
CA PHE A 57 -8.45 3.36 -4.92
C PHE A 57 -9.45 3.10 -3.81
N LEU A 58 -8.98 2.73 -2.61
CA LEU A 58 -9.84 2.46 -1.46
C LEU A 58 -10.51 3.73 -0.93
N PHE A 59 -9.78 4.86 -0.93
CA PHE A 59 -10.34 6.17 -0.61
C PHE A 59 -11.50 6.51 -1.56
N PHE A 60 -11.26 6.49 -2.87
CA PHE A 60 -12.29 6.83 -3.86
C PHE A 60 -13.43 5.81 -3.91
N TYR A 61 -13.16 4.53 -3.66
CA TYR A 61 -14.20 3.52 -3.53
C TYR A 61 -15.10 3.79 -2.32
N THR A 62 -14.53 4.18 -1.18
CA THR A 62 -15.32 4.47 0.02
C THR A 62 -16.18 5.73 -0.16
N VAL A 63 -15.69 6.74 -0.90
CA VAL A 63 -16.48 7.95 -1.23
C VAL A 63 -17.53 7.69 -2.32
N TYR A 64 -17.22 6.84 -3.32
CA TYR A 64 -18.07 6.53 -4.46
C TYR A 64 -18.22 5.00 -4.68
N PRO A 65 -18.95 4.30 -3.80
CA PRO A 65 -19.00 2.83 -3.78
C PRO A 65 -19.63 2.21 -5.03
N THR A 66 -20.38 2.97 -5.83
CA THR A 66 -21.06 2.50 -7.04
C THR A 66 -20.10 2.06 -8.17
N ARG A 67 -18.81 2.42 -8.10
CA ARG A 67 -17.82 2.11 -9.14
C ARG A 67 -16.97 0.89 -8.75
N ARG A 68 -17.46 -0.31 -9.11
CA ARG A 68 -16.76 -1.61 -8.92
C ARG A 68 -15.29 -1.63 -9.36
N ARG A 69 -14.92 -0.83 -10.37
CA ARG A 69 -13.54 -0.72 -10.88
C ARG A 69 -12.53 -0.30 -9.81
N TYR A 70 -12.91 0.57 -8.88
CA TYR A 70 -12.01 1.01 -7.81
C TYR A 70 -11.78 -0.08 -6.77
N TRP A 71 -12.81 -0.89 -6.47
CA TRP A 71 -12.65 -2.03 -5.57
C TRP A 71 -11.70 -3.08 -6.14
N THR A 72 -11.87 -3.45 -7.41
CA THR A 72 -10.97 -4.39 -8.09
C THR A 72 -9.55 -3.84 -8.20
N GLY A 73 -9.41 -2.54 -8.49
CA GLY A 73 -8.11 -1.88 -8.55
C GLY A 73 -7.40 -1.85 -7.19
N SER A 74 -8.14 -1.53 -6.12
CA SER A 74 -7.62 -1.54 -4.75
C SER A 74 -7.11 -2.94 -4.36
N ALA A 75 -7.93 -3.97 -4.59
CA ALA A 75 -7.57 -5.35 -4.27
C ALA A 75 -6.35 -5.84 -5.07
N LEU A 76 -6.31 -5.57 -6.37
CA LEU A 76 -5.20 -6.00 -7.23
C LEU A 76 -3.89 -5.31 -6.84
N SER A 77 -3.92 -3.99 -6.66
CA SER A 77 -2.74 -3.23 -6.23
C SER A 77 -2.27 -3.66 -4.84
N PHE A 78 -3.19 -3.93 -3.92
CA PHE A 78 -2.86 -4.44 -2.58
C PHE A 78 -2.13 -5.78 -2.67
N LEU A 79 -2.68 -6.73 -3.44
CA LEU A 79 -2.12 -8.07 -3.58
C LEU A 79 -0.73 -8.02 -4.22
N MET A 80 -0.55 -7.22 -5.27
CA MET A 80 0.76 -7.04 -5.89
C MET A 80 1.77 -6.40 -4.93
N GLY A 81 1.35 -5.42 -4.12
CA GLY A 81 2.21 -4.82 -3.09
C GLY A 81 2.63 -5.83 -2.01
N LEU A 82 1.72 -6.74 -1.64
CA LEU A 82 1.99 -7.82 -0.70
C LEU A 82 3.04 -8.79 -1.25
N VAL A 83 2.90 -9.20 -2.52
CA VAL A 83 3.87 -10.07 -3.20
C VAL A 83 5.24 -9.40 -3.27
N ALA A 84 5.30 -8.11 -3.66
CA ALA A 84 6.55 -7.35 -3.67
C ALA A 84 7.20 -7.24 -2.27
N SER A 85 6.39 -7.16 -1.21
CA SER A 85 6.89 -7.15 0.17
C SER A 85 7.49 -8.50 0.55
N ILE A 86 6.84 -9.61 0.21
CA ILE A 86 7.36 -10.97 0.44
C ILE A 86 8.69 -11.16 -0.30
N VAL A 87 8.75 -10.78 -1.58
CA VAL A 87 9.97 -10.85 -2.39
C VAL A 87 11.08 -10.00 -1.78
N SER A 88 10.77 -8.78 -1.33
CA SER A 88 11.73 -7.91 -0.65
C SER A 88 12.32 -8.55 0.61
N VAL A 89 11.48 -9.19 1.44
CA VAL A 89 11.93 -9.90 2.64
C VAL A 89 12.85 -11.07 2.29
N ILE A 90 12.50 -11.87 1.28
CA ILE A 90 13.34 -13.00 0.83
C ILE A 90 14.70 -12.48 0.34
N ILE A 91 14.72 -11.43 -0.49
CA ILE A 91 15.96 -10.83 -0.99
C ILE A 91 16.79 -10.28 0.17
N LEU A 92 16.17 -9.57 1.10
CA LEU A 92 16.86 -8.99 2.25
C LEU A 92 17.53 -10.08 3.08
N VAL A 93 16.84 -11.20 3.33
CA VAL A 93 17.40 -12.37 4.01
C VAL A 93 18.60 -12.91 3.23
N ILE A 94 18.45 -13.19 1.93
CA ILE A 94 19.54 -13.74 1.10
C ILE A 94 20.76 -12.83 1.05
N VAL A 95 20.58 -11.50 1.02
CA VAL A 95 21.68 -10.53 0.96
C VAL A 95 22.33 -10.29 2.33
N SER A 96 21.63 -10.59 3.43
CA SER A 96 22.14 -10.35 4.79
C SER A 96 22.87 -11.56 5.39
N PHE A 97 22.70 -12.75 4.82
CA PHE A 97 23.44 -13.97 5.15
C PHE A 97 24.55 -14.21 4.12
#